data_AF-A0A1G9CTQ9-F1
#
_entry.id   AF-A0A1G9CTQ9-F1
#
_cell.length_a   1.000
_cell.length_b   1.000
_cell.length_c   1.000
_cell.angle_alpha   90.00
_cell.angle_beta   90.00
_cell.angle_gamma   90.00
#
_symmetry.space_group_name_H-M   'P 1'
#
loop_
_entity.id
_entity.type
_entity.pdbx_description
1 polymer ?
#
loop_
_entity_poly.entity_id
_entity_poly.type
_entity_poly.pdbx_seq_one_letter_code
_entity_poly.pdbx_strand_id
1 'polypeptide(L)'
;MADAWILHPDYRTPAVPAGTGPAPGPWRHPDGGQVMNGTYERALPGGQVEVVTVWYGYALSRWHGPFMPRFTSPMVSAWNLVLAQGLTAGPGAPSPYHDELWCDRWIAEALLYGRKPYGTFRLPAAEALDWFAGCGGTNLVYRARVEGDLVRVVAGTSERYVHLFDLDALIADYREALPRDLAEPAVAVLDAHRLHSPALHYVLPENGEERFARAPLPIRGLTLGYPPRETAARIVTASAEPASVRQAAAQ
;
A
#
# COMPACT_ATOMS: atom_id res chain seq x y z
N MET A 1 29.40 -5.45 4.31
CA MET A 1 28.49 -5.08 5.41
C MET A 1 27.06 -5.29 4.93
N ALA A 2 26.59 -6.55 4.85
CA ALA A 2 25.34 -6.92 4.18
C ALA A 2 24.26 -7.50 5.12
N ASP A 3 24.46 -7.41 6.44
CA ASP A 3 23.62 -8.12 7.42
C ASP A 3 22.78 -7.23 8.35
N ALA A 4 22.96 -5.90 8.30
CA ALA A 4 22.24 -5.01 9.19
C ALA A 4 20.83 -4.71 8.64
N TRP A 5 19.81 -5.04 9.43
CA TRP A 5 18.45 -4.57 9.22
C TRP A 5 18.34 -3.12 9.67
N ILE A 6 17.77 -2.26 8.84
CA ILE A 6 17.53 -0.86 9.12
C ILE A 6 16.03 -0.69 9.37
N LEU A 7 15.66 -0.18 10.55
CA LEU A 7 14.28 0.20 10.83
C LEU A 7 13.95 1.50 10.09
N HIS A 8 12.85 1.49 9.35
CA HIS A 8 12.23 2.69 8.80
C HIS A 8 11.05 3.07 9.69
N PRO A 9 11.17 4.13 10.52
CA PRO A 9 10.10 4.56 11.38
C PRO A 9 8.86 4.94 10.57
N ASP A 10 7.72 4.42 10.97
CA ASP A 10 6.44 4.77 10.37
C ASP A 10 5.39 4.82 11.48
N TYR A 11 4.71 5.95 11.59
CA TYR A 11 3.67 6.17 12.59
C TYR A 11 2.44 5.26 12.39
N ARG A 12 2.32 4.60 11.23
CA ARG A 12 1.31 3.55 10.98
C ARG A 12 1.62 2.24 11.70
N THR A 13 2.83 2.06 12.20
CA THR A 13 3.23 0.83 12.90
C THR A 13 2.29 0.60 14.09
N PRO A 14 1.53 -0.50 14.10
CA PRO A 14 0.61 -0.79 15.20
C PRO A 14 1.36 -0.95 16.51
N ALA A 15 0.69 -0.58 17.61
CA ALA A 15 1.21 -0.80 18.94
C ALA A 15 1.40 -2.30 19.21
N VAL A 16 2.42 -2.65 19.99
CA VAL A 16 2.63 -4.02 20.46
C VAL A 16 1.65 -4.35 21.60
N PRO A 17 1.23 -5.61 21.75
CA PRO A 17 0.37 -6.02 22.85
C PRO A 17 1.00 -5.70 24.22
N ALA A 18 0.23 -5.11 25.13
CA ALA A 18 0.59 -4.96 26.53
C ALA A 18 -0.06 -6.08 27.37
N GLY A 19 0.66 -6.67 28.32
CA GLY A 19 0.11 -7.66 29.26
C GLY A 19 -0.02 -9.08 28.68
N THR A 20 -1.16 -9.74 28.88
CA THR A 20 -1.42 -11.17 28.55
C THR A 20 -1.68 -11.42 27.06
N GLY A 21 -0.97 -10.71 26.18
CA GLY A 21 -1.04 -10.90 24.74
C GLY A 21 -0.37 -12.20 24.27
N PRO A 22 -0.32 -12.46 22.95
CA PRO A 22 0.48 -13.54 22.41
C PRO A 22 1.95 -13.39 22.86
N ALA A 23 2.70 -14.50 22.88
CA ALA A 23 4.15 -14.41 23.03
C ALA A 23 4.76 -13.64 21.83
N PRO A 24 5.90 -12.95 21.97
CA PRO A 24 6.53 -12.32 20.82
C PRO A 24 6.96 -13.37 19.80
N GLY A 25 6.78 -13.08 18.51
CA GLY A 25 7.15 -13.97 17.40
C GLY A 25 8.66 -14.17 17.30
N PRO A 26 9.19 -14.89 16.30
CA PRO A 26 10.62 -15.23 16.24
C PRO A 26 11.54 -14.11 15.73
N TRP A 27 11.02 -13.06 15.07
CA TRP A 27 11.85 -12.03 14.45
C TRP A 27 12.48 -11.11 15.51
N ARG A 28 13.81 -11.02 15.48
CA ARG A 28 14.64 -10.26 16.43
C ARG A 28 15.66 -9.44 15.67
N HIS A 29 15.92 -8.22 16.15
CA HIS A 29 16.99 -7.41 15.61
C HIS A 29 18.33 -8.13 15.86
N PRO A 30 19.21 -8.29 14.85
CA PRO A 30 20.46 -9.02 15.01
C PRO A 30 21.39 -8.34 16.03
N ASP A 31 21.36 -7.00 16.08
CA ASP A 31 22.11 -6.23 17.07
C ASP A 31 21.25 -6.07 18.32
N GLY A 32 21.45 -6.95 19.30
CA GLY A 32 20.85 -6.82 20.64
C GLY A 32 19.56 -7.60 20.87
N GLY A 33 19.06 -8.35 19.88
CA GLY A 33 18.00 -9.33 20.08
C GLY A 33 16.67 -8.72 20.52
N GLN A 34 16.39 -7.45 20.24
CA GLN A 34 15.08 -6.87 20.56
C GLN A 34 14.01 -7.41 19.61
N VAL A 35 12.77 -7.52 20.10
CA VAL A 35 11.62 -7.91 19.27
C VAL A 35 11.40 -6.86 18.18
N MET A 36 11.39 -7.29 16.92
CA MET A 36 11.19 -6.38 15.79
C MET A 36 9.72 -5.93 15.71
N ASN A 37 9.48 -4.64 15.54
CA ASN A 37 8.17 -4.04 15.33
C ASN A 37 8.28 -2.79 14.44
N GLY A 38 7.84 -2.89 13.19
CA GLY A 38 8.02 -1.84 12.19
C GLY A 38 8.31 -2.41 10.80
N THR A 39 8.69 -1.52 9.88
CA THR A 39 9.20 -1.92 8.56
C THR A 39 10.71 -1.90 8.59
N TYR A 40 11.32 -3.03 8.28
CA TYR A 40 12.77 -3.21 8.26
C TYR A 40 13.25 -3.48 6.85
N GLU A 41 14.40 -2.94 6.52
CA GLU A 41 15.04 -3.08 5.22
C GLU A 41 16.47 -3.57 5.36
N ARG A 42 16.90 -4.37 4.40
CA ARG A 42 18.30 -4.77 4.29
C ARG A 42 18.72 -4.69 2.83
N ALA A 43 19.86 -4.04 2.59
CA ALA A 43 20.46 -4.02 1.27
C ALA A 43 20.99 -5.42 0.90
N LEU A 44 20.72 -5.83 -0.34
CA LEU A 44 21.21 -7.07 -0.92
C LEU A 44 22.19 -6.76 -2.07
N PRO A 45 23.05 -7.72 -2.46
CA PRO A 45 23.89 -7.59 -3.64
C PRO A 45 23.08 -7.26 -4.90
N GLY A 46 23.71 -6.59 -5.88
CA GLY A 46 23.08 -6.27 -7.17
C GLY A 46 22.06 -5.13 -7.12
N GLY A 47 22.16 -4.23 -6.14
CA GLY A 47 21.25 -3.08 -6.02
C GLY A 47 19.82 -3.47 -5.65
N GLN A 48 19.65 -4.60 -4.97
CA GLN A 48 18.36 -5.08 -4.48
C GLN A 48 18.21 -4.73 -3.00
N VAL A 49 16.97 -4.74 -2.53
CA VAL A 49 16.62 -4.61 -1.12
C VAL A 49 15.63 -5.71 -0.74
N GLU A 50 15.78 -6.19 0.48
CA GLU A 50 14.78 -7.00 1.16
C GLU A 50 14.04 -6.12 2.15
N VAL A 51 12.70 -6.18 2.13
CA VAL A 51 11.86 -5.47 3.09
C VAL A 51 10.95 -6.46 3.79
N VAL A 52 10.88 -6.33 5.11
CA VAL A 52 9.98 -7.09 5.97
C VAL A 52 9.18 -6.13 6.86
N THR A 53 7.86 -6.27 6.86
CA THR A 53 7.00 -5.57 7.82
C THR A 53 6.66 -6.54 8.94
N VAL A 54 7.08 -6.19 10.15
CA VAL A 54 6.99 -7.04 11.34
C VAL A 54 6.10 -6.36 12.37
N TRP A 55 5.14 -7.09 12.93
CA TRP A 55 4.42 -6.68 14.13
C TRP A 55 4.75 -7.62 15.28
N TYR A 56 5.32 -7.08 16.35
CA TYR A 56 5.64 -7.84 17.57
C TYR A 56 6.38 -9.18 17.31
N GLY A 57 7.39 -9.16 16.44
CA GLY A 57 8.20 -10.32 16.07
C GLY A 57 7.54 -11.26 15.06
N TYR A 58 6.33 -10.98 14.58
CA TYR A 58 5.64 -11.72 13.53
C TYR A 58 5.74 -10.97 12.20
N ALA A 59 6.34 -11.61 11.19
CA ALA A 59 6.36 -11.05 9.85
C ALA A 59 4.95 -11.08 9.24
N LEU A 60 4.45 -9.91 8.84
CA LEU A 60 3.15 -9.74 8.18
C LEU A 60 3.30 -9.69 6.67
N SER A 61 4.40 -9.14 6.18
CA SER A 61 4.76 -9.14 4.76
C SER A 61 6.27 -9.21 4.60
N ARG A 62 6.72 -9.77 3.47
CA ARG A 62 8.12 -9.86 3.07
C ARG A 62 8.21 -9.83 1.55
N TRP A 63 9.08 -8.99 1.01
CA TRP A 63 9.31 -8.90 -0.43
C TRP A 63 10.71 -8.40 -0.75
N HIS A 64 11.13 -8.64 -1.99
CA HIS A 64 12.40 -8.18 -2.54
C HIS A 64 12.11 -7.25 -3.71
N GLY A 65 12.93 -6.23 -3.89
CA GLY A 65 12.79 -5.30 -5.00
C GLY A 65 14.04 -4.48 -5.25
N PRO A 66 14.07 -3.67 -6.30
CA PRO A 66 15.21 -2.81 -6.58
C PRO A 66 15.32 -1.69 -5.54
N PHE A 67 16.56 -1.26 -5.30
CA PHE A 67 16.83 -0.05 -4.54
C PHE A 67 16.37 1.18 -5.33
N MET A 68 15.55 2.02 -4.71
CA MET A 68 14.98 3.23 -5.31
C MET A 68 15.04 4.37 -4.26
N PRO A 69 16.10 5.19 -4.27
CA PRO A 69 16.38 6.10 -3.17
C PRO A 69 15.72 7.47 -3.27
N ARG A 70 15.26 7.90 -4.46
CA ARG A 70 14.84 9.29 -4.67
C ARG A 70 13.42 9.53 -4.20
N PHE A 71 12.52 8.61 -4.53
CA PHE A 71 11.11 8.80 -4.21
C PHE A 71 10.83 8.67 -2.71
N THR A 72 10.22 9.71 -2.15
CA THR A 72 9.61 9.66 -0.83
C THR A 72 8.24 10.31 -0.87
N SER A 73 7.26 9.73 -0.17
CA SER A 73 5.96 10.35 0.04
C SER A 73 5.39 9.89 1.36
N PRO A 74 4.81 10.79 2.17
CA PRO A 74 4.15 10.40 3.41
C PRO A 74 2.89 9.57 3.15
N MET A 75 2.40 9.48 1.91
CA MET A 75 1.23 8.69 1.52
C MET A 75 1.56 7.26 1.09
N VAL A 76 2.85 6.92 0.95
CA VAL A 76 3.27 5.56 0.62
C VAL A 76 3.90 4.87 1.82
N SER A 77 3.58 3.60 2.02
CA SER A 77 4.16 2.80 3.09
C SER A 77 3.94 1.33 2.85
N ALA A 78 4.90 0.50 3.29
CA ALA A 78 4.70 -0.96 3.36
C ALA A 78 3.52 -1.32 4.29
N TRP A 79 3.24 -0.49 5.30
CA TRP A 79 2.06 -0.66 6.16
C TRP A 79 0.74 -0.44 5.43
N ASN A 80 0.70 0.38 4.37
CA ASN A 80 -0.54 0.56 3.60
C ASN A 80 -0.97 -0.74 2.91
N LEU A 81 -0.01 -1.59 2.53
CA LEU A 81 -0.31 -2.92 2.00
C LEU A 81 -0.85 -3.84 3.09
N VAL A 82 -0.11 -3.91 4.21
CA VAL A 82 -0.43 -4.79 5.34
C VAL A 82 -1.79 -4.47 5.94
N LEU A 83 -2.01 -3.21 6.31
CA LEU A 83 -3.20 -2.79 7.05
C LEU A 83 -4.45 -2.67 6.17
N ALA A 84 -4.31 -2.46 4.86
CA ALA A 84 -5.45 -2.40 3.95
C ALA A 84 -5.91 -3.77 3.44
N GLN A 85 -5.02 -4.78 3.45
CA GLN A 85 -5.32 -6.10 2.90
C GLN A 85 -5.36 -7.21 3.96
N GLY A 86 -5.12 -6.89 5.23
CA GLY A 86 -5.09 -7.88 6.29
C GLY A 86 -4.00 -8.93 6.10
N LEU A 87 -2.84 -8.56 5.54
CA LEU A 87 -1.81 -9.55 5.18
C LEU A 87 -1.17 -10.20 6.40
N THR A 88 -0.93 -11.51 6.29
CA THR A 88 -0.16 -12.32 7.24
C THR A 88 0.72 -13.29 6.47
N ALA A 89 1.99 -13.46 6.85
CA ALA A 89 2.90 -14.39 6.16
C ALA A 89 2.51 -15.88 6.35
N GLY A 90 1.66 -16.18 7.34
CA GLY A 90 1.16 -17.53 7.60
C GLY A 90 -0.28 -17.52 8.12
N PRO A 91 -1.12 -18.49 7.74
CA PRO A 91 -2.47 -18.63 8.28
C PRO A 91 -2.46 -18.75 9.80
N GLY A 92 -3.28 -17.95 10.49
CA GLY A 92 -3.40 -17.98 11.95
C GLY A 92 -2.21 -17.38 12.71
N ALA A 93 -1.23 -16.78 12.02
CA ALA A 93 -0.20 -16.00 12.69
C ALA A 93 -0.85 -14.83 13.45
N PRO A 94 -0.40 -14.53 14.68
CA PRO A 94 -0.85 -13.34 15.40
C PRO A 94 -0.73 -12.09 14.52
N SER A 95 -1.77 -11.26 14.57
CA SER A 95 -1.87 -10.05 13.75
C SER A 95 -2.40 -8.88 14.58
N PRO A 96 -2.14 -7.64 14.15
CA PRO A 96 -2.68 -6.45 14.81
C PRO A 96 -4.18 -6.24 14.52
N TYR A 97 -4.82 -7.12 13.75
CA TYR A 97 -6.21 -6.98 13.32
C TYR A 97 -7.14 -7.44 14.45
N HIS A 98 -8.04 -6.56 14.91
CA HIS A 98 -8.90 -6.86 16.07
C HIS A 98 -10.22 -7.51 15.70
N ASP A 99 -10.75 -7.24 14.51
CA ASP A 99 -12.01 -7.81 14.01
C ASP A 99 -12.04 -7.80 12.48
N GLU A 100 -13.14 -8.32 11.90
CA GLU A 100 -13.33 -8.45 10.45
C GLU A 100 -13.41 -7.10 9.72
N LEU A 101 -13.78 -6.02 10.41
CA LEU A 101 -13.91 -4.66 9.85
C LEU A 101 -12.67 -3.81 10.08
N TRP A 102 -11.63 -4.34 10.73
CA TRP A 102 -10.41 -3.62 11.07
C TRP A 102 -9.78 -2.95 9.85
N CYS A 103 -9.62 -3.70 8.75
CA CYS A 103 -9.00 -3.18 7.54
C CYS A 103 -9.85 -2.06 6.92
N ASP A 104 -11.17 -2.20 6.93
CA ASP A 104 -12.10 -1.19 6.43
C ASP A 104 -12.02 0.11 7.23
N ARG A 105 -12.04 0.02 8.57
CA ARG A 105 -11.88 1.17 9.46
C ARG A 105 -10.54 1.84 9.28
N TRP A 106 -9.46 1.06 9.17
CA TRP A 106 -8.14 1.59 8.92
C TRP A 106 -8.07 2.31 7.57
N ILE A 107 -8.66 1.78 6.50
CA ILE A 107 -8.72 2.44 5.19
C ILE A 107 -9.47 3.76 5.30
N ALA A 108 -10.62 3.78 5.99
CA ALA A 108 -11.43 4.97 6.18
C ALA A 108 -10.64 6.07 6.92
N GLU A 109 -9.99 5.72 8.02
CA GLU A 109 -9.14 6.62 8.82
C GLU A 109 -7.92 7.10 8.01
N ALA A 110 -7.26 6.19 7.29
CA ALA A 110 -6.10 6.50 6.47
C ALA A 110 -6.41 7.51 5.36
N LEU A 111 -7.63 7.46 4.79
CA LEU A 111 -8.07 8.45 3.81
C LEU A 111 -8.26 9.83 4.45
N LEU A 112 -8.93 9.90 5.61
CA LEU A 112 -9.19 11.18 6.30
C LEU A 112 -7.90 11.92 6.66
N TYR A 113 -6.88 11.18 7.10
CA TYR A 113 -5.59 11.76 7.49
C TYR A 113 -4.56 11.81 6.36
N GLY A 114 -4.97 11.61 5.10
CA GLY A 114 -4.06 11.70 3.95
C GLY A 114 -2.94 10.67 3.96
N ARG A 115 -3.12 9.52 4.62
CA ARG A 115 -2.13 8.43 4.71
C ARG A 115 -2.13 7.53 3.48
N LYS A 116 -3.20 7.58 2.67
CA LYS A 116 -3.32 6.95 1.36
C LYS A 116 -4.27 7.74 0.46
N PRO A 117 -4.13 7.70 -0.88
CA PRO A 117 -4.85 8.61 -1.77
C PRO A 117 -6.19 8.04 -2.27
N TYR A 118 -6.43 6.73 -2.14
CA TYR A 118 -7.63 6.03 -2.58
C TYR A 118 -7.87 4.77 -1.75
N GLY A 119 -9.13 4.39 -1.60
CA GLY A 119 -9.54 3.17 -0.93
C GLY A 119 -11.01 2.83 -1.13
N THR A 120 -11.30 1.57 -0.92
CA THR A 120 -12.65 1.03 -0.85
C THR A 120 -12.80 0.34 0.49
N PHE A 121 -13.90 0.61 1.18
CA PHE A 121 -14.12 0.08 2.52
C PHE A 121 -15.62 -0.07 2.83
N ARG A 122 -15.95 -0.80 3.88
CA ARG A 122 -17.32 -0.99 4.39
C ARG A 122 -17.40 -0.67 5.87
N LEU A 123 -18.37 0.15 6.26
CA LEU A 123 -18.59 0.51 7.66
C LEU A 123 -20.05 0.28 8.07
N PRO A 124 -20.33 0.00 9.36
CA PRO A 124 -21.67 0.12 9.91
C PRO A 124 -22.23 1.53 9.68
N ALA A 125 -23.55 1.66 9.57
CA ALA A 125 -24.18 2.93 9.19
C ALA A 125 -23.78 4.13 10.06
N ALA A 126 -23.67 3.94 11.38
CA ALA A 126 -23.25 5.00 12.31
C ALA A 126 -21.79 5.45 12.03
N GLU A 127 -20.85 4.50 11.94
CA GLU A 127 -19.45 4.79 11.62
C GLU A 127 -19.29 5.44 10.24
N ALA A 128 -20.11 5.04 9.26
CA ALA A 128 -20.10 5.65 7.93
C ALA A 128 -20.56 7.12 7.96
N LEU A 129 -21.61 7.44 8.73
CA LEU A 129 -22.10 8.82 8.90
C LEU A 129 -21.05 9.70 9.58
N ASP A 130 -20.39 9.19 10.63
CA ASP A 130 -19.29 9.89 11.29
C ASP A 130 -18.13 10.14 10.32
N TRP A 131 -17.80 9.16 9.48
CA TRP A 131 -16.79 9.31 8.44
C TRP A 131 -17.18 10.35 7.38
N PHE A 132 -18.45 10.37 6.94
CA PHE A 132 -18.94 11.39 6.00
C PHE A 132 -18.88 12.79 6.59
N ALA A 133 -19.19 12.95 7.88
CA ALA A 133 -19.03 14.22 8.58
C ALA A 133 -17.55 14.63 8.64
N GLY A 134 -16.65 13.69 8.96
CA GLY A 134 -15.20 13.90 8.99
C GLY A 134 -14.58 14.25 7.62
N CYS A 135 -15.22 13.86 6.52
CA CYS A 135 -14.79 14.23 5.17
C CYS A 135 -14.99 15.73 4.87
N GLY A 136 -15.89 16.42 5.59
CA GLY A 136 -16.13 17.84 5.40
C GLY A 136 -14.85 18.66 5.57
N GLY A 137 -14.49 19.46 4.55
CA GLY A 137 -13.28 20.27 4.55
C GLY A 137 -12.00 19.53 4.14
N THR A 138 -12.09 18.25 3.76
CA THR A 138 -10.99 17.50 3.13
C THR A 138 -11.07 17.59 1.60
N ASN A 139 -10.02 17.10 0.91
CA ASN A 139 -10.01 16.97 -0.55
C ASN A 139 -10.62 15.64 -1.05
N LEU A 140 -11.31 14.88 -0.19
CA LEU A 140 -11.87 13.58 -0.54
C LEU A 140 -13.17 13.71 -1.33
N VAL A 141 -13.32 12.82 -2.31
CA VAL A 141 -14.56 12.58 -3.03
C VAL A 141 -14.88 11.11 -2.86
N TYR A 142 -16.16 10.80 -2.62
CA TYR A 142 -16.60 9.45 -2.38
C TYR A 142 -17.93 9.13 -3.05
N ARG A 143 -18.16 7.84 -3.27
CA ARG A 143 -19.46 7.26 -3.59
C ARG A 143 -19.78 6.22 -2.53
N ALA A 144 -21.01 6.26 -2.03
CA ALA A 144 -21.49 5.33 -1.01
C ALA A 144 -22.75 4.60 -1.51
N ARG A 145 -22.88 3.34 -1.12
CA ARG A 145 -24.11 2.55 -1.31
C ARG A 145 -24.33 1.64 -0.11
N VAL A 146 -25.59 1.40 0.22
CA VAL A 146 -25.96 0.45 1.27
C VAL A 146 -25.84 -0.98 0.72
N GLU A 147 -25.15 -1.85 1.45
CA GLU A 147 -24.98 -3.28 1.18
C GLU A 147 -25.36 -4.07 2.44
N GLY A 148 -26.65 -4.41 2.57
CA GLY A 148 -27.17 -5.02 3.80
C GLY A 148 -27.04 -4.07 4.99
N ASP A 149 -26.40 -4.52 6.06
CA ASP A 149 -26.20 -3.73 7.29
C ASP A 149 -24.97 -2.81 7.23
N LEU A 150 -24.22 -2.85 6.12
CA LEU A 150 -23.01 -2.04 5.93
C LEU A 150 -23.22 -0.99 4.83
N VAL A 151 -22.47 0.10 4.93
CA VAL A 151 -22.33 1.11 3.88
C VAL A 151 -20.99 0.90 3.21
N ARG A 152 -21.02 0.53 1.94
CA ARG A 152 -19.81 0.43 1.11
C ARG A 152 -19.47 1.78 0.55
N VAL A 153 -18.23 2.20 0.73
CA VAL A 153 -17.70 3.48 0.27
C VAL A 153 -16.49 3.24 -0.64
N VAL A 154 -16.46 3.94 -1.75
CA VAL A 154 -15.27 4.11 -2.59
C VAL A 154 -14.88 5.58 -2.51
N ALA A 155 -13.64 5.86 -2.14
CA ALA A 155 -13.19 7.22 -1.90
C ALA A 155 -11.77 7.45 -2.41
N GLY A 156 -11.49 8.69 -2.79
CA GLY A 156 -10.16 9.11 -3.22
C GLY A 156 -10.01 10.62 -3.18
N THR A 157 -8.77 11.08 -3.21
CA THR A 157 -8.47 12.52 -3.25
C THR A 157 -8.77 13.12 -4.61
N SER A 158 -9.30 14.34 -4.62
CA SER A 158 -9.51 15.18 -5.81
C SER A 158 -8.23 15.82 -6.34
N GLU A 159 -7.15 15.77 -5.56
CA GLU A 159 -5.86 16.32 -5.93
C GLU A 159 -5.15 15.49 -7.01
N ARG A 160 -4.38 16.17 -7.86
CA ARG A 160 -3.73 15.55 -9.02
C ARG A 160 -2.47 14.79 -8.61
N TYR A 161 -2.11 13.73 -9.32
CA TYR A 161 -0.91 12.93 -9.00
C TYR A 161 0.37 13.78 -8.90
N VAL A 162 0.53 14.77 -9.77
CA VAL A 162 1.71 15.68 -9.75
C VAL A 162 1.81 16.53 -8.48
N HIS A 163 0.72 16.73 -7.75
CA HIS A 163 0.71 17.45 -6.47
C HIS A 163 0.78 16.49 -5.27
N LEU A 164 0.34 15.24 -5.43
CA LEU A 164 0.42 14.21 -4.40
C LEU A 164 1.82 13.58 -4.29
N PHE A 165 2.56 13.53 -5.40
CA PHE A 165 3.76 12.72 -5.53
C PHE A 165 4.84 13.43 -6.33
N ASP A 166 6.10 13.26 -5.93
CA ASP A 166 7.26 13.60 -6.76
C ASP A 166 7.40 12.57 -7.90
N LEU A 167 6.64 12.79 -8.97
CA LEU A 167 6.62 11.91 -10.12
C LEU A 167 7.94 11.93 -10.90
N ASP A 168 8.71 13.02 -10.83
CA ASP A 168 9.99 13.13 -11.52
C ASP A 168 11.03 12.23 -10.84
N ALA A 169 11.09 12.25 -9.51
CA ALA A 169 11.91 11.31 -8.74
C ALA A 169 11.49 9.86 -8.98
N LEU A 170 10.19 9.57 -9.00
CA LEU A 170 9.68 8.22 -9.27
C LEU A 170 10.03 7.72 -10.68
N ILE A 171 9.88 8.56 -11.69
CA ILE A 171 10.21 8.25 -13.08
C ILE A 171 11.71 7.98 -13.22
N ALA A 172 12.55 8.79 -12.59
CA ALA A 172 14.00 8.58 -12.58
C ALA A 172 14.36 7.24 -11.91
N ASP A 173 13.77 6.95 -10.75
CA ASP A 173 14.01 5.69 -10.05
C ASP A 173 13.56 4.48 -10.89
N TYR A 174 12.40 4.53 -11.56
CA TYR A 174 11.96 3.43 -12.44
C TYR A 174 12.85 3.21 -13.65
N ARG A 175 13.39 4.27 -14.27
CA ARG A 175 14.34 4.14 -15.39
C ARG A 175 15.65 3.47 -14.99
N GLU A 176 16.09 3.68 -13.75
CA GLU A 176 17.33 3.07 -13.25
C GLU A 176 17.10 1.65 -12.70
N ALA A 177 15.96 1.42 -12.06
CA ALA A 177 15.68 0.20 -11.32
C ALA A 177 15.16 -0.95 -12.19
N LEU A 178 14.45 -0.66 -13.28
CA LEU A 178 13.76 -1.65 -14.11
C LEU A 178 14.49 -1.87 -15.45
N PRO A 179 14.41 -3.07 -16.05
CA PRO A 179 14.75 -3.29 -17.45
C PRO A 179 14.02 -2.29 -18.36
N ARG A 180 14.69 -1.78 -19.39
CA ARG A 180 14.17 -0.68 -20.23
C ARG A 180 12.79 -0.96 -20.84
N ASP A 181 12.56 -2.19 -21.27
CA ASP A 181 11.30 -2.67 -21.83
C ASP A 181 10.13 -2.68 -20.82
N LEU A 182 10.43 -2.74 -19.52
CA LEU A 182 9.46 -2.59 -18.43
C LEU A 182 9.38 -1.15 -17.92
N ALA A 183 10.52 -0.44 -17.89
CA ALA A 183 10.63 0.92 -17.41
C ALA A 183 9.87 1.91 -18.29
N GLU A 184 10.08 1.88 -19.61
CA GLU A 184 9.50 2.87 -20.53
C GLU A 184 7.95 2.87 -20.52
N PRO A 185 7.27 1.71 -20.57
CA PRO A 185 5.82 1.68 -20.40
C PRO A 185 5.37 2.20 -19.03
N ALA A 186 6.09 1.84 -17.96
CA ALA A 186 5.73 2.27 -16.60
C ALA A 186 5.82 3.79 -16.43
N VAL A 187 6.90 4.40 -16.93
CA VAL A 187 7.09 5.87 -16.85
C VAL A 187 6.16 6.62 -17.78
N ALA A 188 5.86 6.10 -18.98
CA ALA A 188 4.90 6.71 -19.90
C ALA A 188 3.51 6.79 -19.27
N VAL A 189 3.07 5.76 -18.56
CA VAL A 189 1.79 5.78 -17.85
C VAL A 189 1.80 6.77 -16.69
N LEU A 190 2.88 6.84 -15.90
CA LEU A 190 3.02 7.82 -14.82
C LEU A 190 2.93 9.25 -15.35
N ASP A 191 3.63 9.52 -16.45
CA ASP A 191 3.62 10.83 -17.11
C ASP A 191 2.22 11.20 -17.62
N ALA A 192 1.52 10.25 -18.26
CA ALA A 192 0.14 10.44 -18.70
C ALA A 192 -0.87 10.67 -17.55
N HIS A 193 -0.55 10.24 -16.33
CA HIS A 193 -1.43 10.40 -15.16
C HIS A 193 -1.14 11.65 -14.33
N ARG A 194 -0.10 12.44 -14.65
CA ARG A 194 0.28 13.64 -13.88
C ARG A 194 -0.90 14.54 -13.51
N LEU A 195 -1.76 14.79 -14.50
CA LEU A 195 -2.89 15.71 -14.38
C LEU A 195 -4.20 15.04 -13.97
N HIS A 196 -4.20 13.71 -13.79
CA HIS A 196 -5.37 12.99 -13.28
C HIS A 196 -5.42 13.09 -11.76
N SER A 197 -6.60 12.89 -11.19
CA SER A 197 -6.78 12.67 -9.75
C SER A 197 -7.45 11.33 -9.47
N PRO A 198 -7.13 10.66 -8.35
CA PRO A 198 -7.78 9.40 -7.98
C PRO A 198 -9.31 9.50 -7.96
N ALA A 199 -9.86 10.56 -7.37
CA ALA A 199 -11.30 10.79 -7.32
C ALA A 199 -11.95 10.89 -8.70
N LEU A 200 -11.46 11.81 -9.53
CA LEU A 200 -12.11 12.11 -10.82
C LEU A 200 -11.95 10.95 -11.80
N HIS A 201 -10.89 10.15 -11.63
CA HIS A 201 -10.58 9.05 -12.54
C HIS A 201 -11.18 7.71 -12.10
N TYR A 202 -11.23 7.41 -10.80
CA TYR A 202 -11.59 6.09 -10.26
C TYR A 202 -12.79 6.08 -9.33
N VAL A 203 -13.26 7.23 -8.82
CA VAL A 203 -14.41 7.29 -7.91
C VAL A 203 -15.66 7.77 -8.62
N LEU A 204 -15.60 8.96 -9.23
CA LEU A 204 -16.77 9.59 -9.84
C LEU A 204 -17.37 8.81 -11.02
N PRO A 205 -16.58 8.24 -11.95
CA PRO A 205 -17.15 7.51 -13.08
C PRO A 205 -17.97 6.31 -12.61
N GLU A 206 -19.04 5.99 -13.34
CA GLU A 206 -19.90 4.86 -13.02
C GLU A 206 -19.13 3.53 -12.96
N ASN A 207 -18.18 3.35 -13.88
CA ASN A 207 -17.26 2.21 -13.98
C ASN A 207 -15.89 2.45 -13.32
N GLY A 208 -15.80 3.38 -12.36
CA GLY A 208 -14.54 3.82 -11.77
C GLY A 208 -13.71 2.68 -11.15
N GLU A 209 -14.37 1.74 -10.47
CA GLU A 209 -13.71 0.60 -9.82
C GLU A 209 -13.16 -0.43 -10.82
N GLU A 210 -13.93 -0.72 -11.87
CA GLU A 210 -13.47 -1.58 -12.97
C GLU A 210 -12.29 -0.96 -13.70
N ARG A 211 -12.36 0.37 -13.91
CA ARG A 211 -11.26 1.15 -14.48
C ARG A 211 -10.03 1.08 -13.59
N PHE A 212 -10.22 1.17 -12.26
CA PHE A 212 -9.12 1.05 -11.30
C PHE A 212 -8.50 -0.34 -11.29
N ALA A 213 -9.31 -1.40 -11.34
CA ALA A 213 -8.85 -2.78 -11.39
C ALA A 213 -7.95 -3.05 -12.62
N ARG A 214 -8.25 -2.37 -13.74
CA ARG A 214 -7.50 -2.44 -15.00
C ARG A 214 -6.38 -1.40 -15.11
N ALA A 215 -6.19 -0.53 -14.12
CA ALA A 215 -5.15 0.48 -14.15
C ALA A 215 -3.76 -0.19 -14.18
N PRO A 216 -2.79 0.37 -14.92
CA PRO A 216 -1.43 -0.18 -14.95
C PRO A 216 -0.81 -0.20 -13.55
N LEU A 217 0.02 -1.22 -13.27
CA LEU A 217 0.60 -1.45 -11.94
C LEU A 217 1.27 -0.22 -11.30
N PRO A 218 2.06 0.61 -12.01
CA PRO A 218 2.62 1.86 -11.45
C PRO A 218 1.55 2.75 -10.83
N ILE A 219 0.44 2.96 -11.53
CA ILE A 219 -0.66 3.79 -11.07
C ILE A 219 -1.40 3.09 -9.96
N ARG A 220 -1.71 1.81 -10.11
CA ARG A 220 -2.44 1.04 -9.09
C ARG A 220 -1.70 1.04 -7.76
N GLY A 221 -0.40 0.78 -7.78
CA GLY A 221 0.47 0.81 -6.60
C GLY A 221 0.50 2.18 -5.94
N LEU A 222 0.77 3.23 -6.72
CA LEU A 222 0.81 4.60 -6.21
C LEU A 222 -0.54 5.05 -5.62
N THR A 223 -1.64 4.68 -6.27
CA THR A 223 -3.02 4.98 -5.84
C THR A 223 -3.43 4.20 -4.59
N LEU A 224 -2.86 3.02 -4.35
CA LEU A 224 -3.09 2.29 -3.11
C LEU A 224 -2.14 2.73 -1.98
N GLY A 225 -1.20 3.63 -2.29
CA GLY A 225 -0.17 4.08 -1.35
C GLY A 225 0.90 3.03 -1.11
N TYR A 226 1.23 2.19 -2.09
CA TYR A 226 2.29 1.19 -1.96
C TYR A 226 3.67 1.79 -2.25
N PRO A 227 4.74 1.28 -1.61
CA PRO A 227 6.10 1.71 -1.93
C PRO A 227 6.41 1.45 -3.42
N PRO A 228 7.03 2.40 -4.13
CA PRO A 228 7.36 2.22 -5.55
C PRO A 228 8.21 1.00 -5.85
N ARG A 229 9.17 0.70 -4.98
CA ARG A 229 10.05 -0.48 -5.05
C ARG A 229 9.31 -1.82 -4.94
N GLU A 230 8.26 -1.87 -4.13
CA GLU A 230 7.39 -3.06 -4.09
C GLU A 230 6.60 -3.17 -5.41
N THR A 231 6.10 -2.03 -5.91
CA THR A 231 5.40 -1.97 -7.20
C THR A 231 6.33 -2.38 -8.36
N ALA A 232 7.60 -1.96 -8.34
CA ALA A 232 8.62 -2.37 -9.29
C ALA A 232 8.84 -3.89 -9.26
N ALA A 233 8.95 -4.49 -8.07
CA ALA A 233 9.05 -5.94 -7.93
C ALA A 233 7.84 -6.66 -8.54
N ARG A 234 6.62 -6.16 -8.30
CA ARG A 234 5.38 -6.71 -8.89
C ARG A 234 5.36 -6.58 -10.41
N ILE A 235 5.86 -5.48 -10.97
CA ILE A 235 5.98 -5.29 -12.44
C ILE A 235 6.89 -6.36 -13.04
N VAL A 236 8.06 -6.60 -12.42
CA VAL A 236 9.00 -7.66 -12.86
C VAL A 236 8.34 -9.03 -12.80
N THR A 237 7.72 -9.39 -11.66
CA THR A 237 7.05 -10.69 -11.50
C THR A 237 5.92 -10.89 -12.52
N ALA A 238 5.06 -9.89 -12.70
CA ALA A 238 3.96 -9.98 -13.66
C ALA A 238 4.44 -10.14 -15.11
N SER A 239 5.62 -9.61 -15.45
CA SER A 239 6.23 -9.78 -16.77
C SER A 239 6.79 -11.18 -17.00
N ALA A 240 7.26 -11.84 -15.93
CA ALA A 240 7.84 -13.19 -15.96
C ALA A 240 6.79 -14.31 -16.00
N GLU A 241 5.55 -14.03 -15.59
CA GLU A 241 4.46 -15.00 -15.68
C GLU A 241 4.05 -15.24 -17.14
N PRO A 242 3.99 -16.51 -17.61
CA PRO A 242 3.58 -16.83 -18.97
C PRO A 242 2.13 -16.43 -19.24
N ALA A 243 1.85 -16.01 -20.48
CA ALA A 243 0.57 -15.44 -20.91
C ALA A 243 -0.67 -16.32 -20.61
N SER A 244 -0.48 -17.63 -20.42
CA SER A 244 -1.55 -18.59 -20.09
C SER A 244 -2.13 -18.43 -18.68
N VAL A 245 -1.42 -17.81 -17.74
CA VAL A 245 -1.93 -17.55 -16.36
C VAL A 245 -2.62 -16.19 -16.26
N ARG A 246 -2.25 -15.22 -17.10
CA ARG A 246 -2.85 -13.87 -17.11
C ARG A 246 -4.33 -13.85 -17.50
N GLN A 247 -4.83 -14.86 -18.19
CA GLN A 247 -6.26 -14.99 -18.55
C GLN A 247 -7.11 -15.66 -17.46
N ALA A 248 -6.51 -16.42 -16.55
CA ALA A 248 -7.25 -17.14 -15.50
C ALA A 248 -7.58 -16.28 -14.28
N ALA A 249 -6.89 -15.16 -14.08
CA ALA A 249 -7.13 -14.19 -12.99
C ALA A 249 -8.06 -13.03 -13.40
N ALA A 250 -8.58 -13.04 -14.63
CA ALA A 250 -9.50 -12.05 -15.18
C ALA A 250 -10.90 -12.62 -15.50
N GLN A 251 -11.17 -13.85 -15.03
CA GLN A 251 -12.48 -14.51 -15.01
C GLN A 251 -12.92 -14.68 -13.56
#